data_AF-A0A8S9QZF1-F1
#
_entry.id   AF-A0A8S9QZF1-F1
#
_cell.length_a   1.000
_cell.length_b   1.000
_cell.length_c   1.000
_cell.angle_alpha   90.00
_cell.angle_beta   90.00
_cell.angle_gamma   90.00
#
_symmetry.space_group_name_H-M   'P 1'
#
loop_
_entity.id
_entity.type
_entity.pdbx_description
1 polymer ?
#
loop_
_entity_poly.entity_id
_entity_poly.type
_entity_poly.pdbx_seq_one_letter_code
_entity_poly.pdbx_strand_id
1 'polypeptide(L)'
;MARCDVLFLSVLLILATVSSISSADDEPDCVYTFYLRTGSIWKAGTESIISARIYDKYGDYIGIRNLEAWGGLMGPGYNYFERGNLDIFSGRAPCLSSPVCSLNLTSDGSGDHHGWYVNYVEVTDDESLKKLFTSVKSELSLDPKKMKQDEAKFWKQDPAVIKAELLIQKQLTCESSVLSPSLQSDFRRVLVFAPRLLEDLMKMAVIPHNEQGHGWLSPALRVIELSQCTLQAVPLSARKSTSEDTAPLIAGYALVTQAWQKLLFH
;
A
#
# COMPACT_ATOMS: atom_id res chain seq x y z
N MET A 1 -60.49 23.90 32.53
CA MET A 1 -59.30 23.27 33.13
C MET A 1 -58.81 22.05 32.35
N ALA A 2 -59.15 21.86 31.06
CA ALA A 2 -58.70 20.71 30.26
C ALA A 2 -57.84 21.09 29.03
N ARG A 3 -57.69 22.39 28.75
CA ARG A 3 -56.95 22.90 27.58
C ARG A 3 -55.45 23.13 27.86
N CYS A 4 -55.08 23.27 29.13
CA CYS A 4 -53.69 23.49 29.56
C CYS A 4 -52.92 22.16 29.64
N ASP A 5 -53.57 21.08 30.08
CA ASP A 5 -52.94 19.75 30.18
C ASP A 5 -52.61 19.13 28.81
N VAL A 6 -53.44 19.38 27.79
CA VAL A 6 -53.20 18.89 26.42
C VAL A 6 -52.00 19.59 25.77
N LEU A 7 -51.81 20.89 26.05
CA LEU A 7 -50.65 21.65 25.58
C LEU A 7 -49.36 21.23 26.32
N PHE A 8 -49.47 20.90 27.61
CA PHE A 8 -48.33 20.44 28.39
C PHE A 8 -47.86 19.05 27.94
N LEU A 9 -48.81 18.13 27.68
CA LEU A 9 -48.54 16.80 27.12
C LEU A 9 -47.99 16.85 25.69
N SER A 10 -48.48 17.77 24.84
CA SER A 10 -47.96 17.91 23.48
C SER A 10 -46.54 18.49 23.45
N VAL A 11 -46.22 19.45 24.33
CA VAL A 11 -44.86 19.98 24.48
C VAL A 11 -43.89 18.92 25.04
N LEU A 12 -44.32 18.11 26.01
CA LEU A 12 -43.53 16.98 26.53
C LEU A 12 -43.29 15.90 25.47
N LEU A 13 -44.28 15.59 24.63
CA LEU A 13 -44.12 14.66 23.50
C LEU A 13 -43.15 15.21 22.45
N ILE A 14 -43.21 16.50 22.13
CA ILE A 14 -42.27 17.13 21.20
C ILE A 14 -40.85 17.08 21.78
N LEU A 15 -40.63 17.47 23.04
CA LEU A 15 -39.31 17.41 23.70
C LEU A 15 -38.74 15.98 23.82
N ALA A 16 -39.59 14.97 24.03
CA ALA A 16 -39.18 13.56 24.05
C ALA A 16 -38.73 13.06 22.66
N THR A 17 -39.33 13.56 21.58
CA THR A 17 -38.89 13.22 20.22
C THR A 17 -37.59 13.90 19.80
N VAL A 18 -37.28 15.11 20.30
CA VAL A 18 -35.98 15.76 20.01
C VAL A 18 -34.82 15.06 20.74
N SER A 19 -35.10 14.37 21.85
CA SER A 19 -34.07 13.69 22.67
C SER A 19 -33.61 12.35 22.09
N SER A 20 -34.26 11.84 21.03
CA SER A 20 -34.04 10.47 20.50
C SER A 20 -33.34 10.43 19.14
N ILE A 21 -32.90 11.57 18.59
CA ILE A 21 -32.07 11.60 17.38
C ILE A 21 -30.60 11.75 17.82
N SER A 22 -30.08 10.69 18.44
CA SER A 22 -28.64 10.39 18.34
C SER A 22 -28.49 9.63 17.05
N SER A 23 -28.33 10.34 15.94
CA SER A 23 -27.62 9.76 14.80
C SER A 23 -26.18 9.57 15.27
N ALA A 24 -25.88 8.38 15.78
CA ALA A 24 -24.55 7.83 15.56
C ALA A 24 -24.43 7.77 14.04
N ASP A 25 -23.90 8.83 13.45
CA ASP A 25 -23.34 8.74 12.11
C ASP A 25 -22.38 7.55 12.18
N ASP A 26 -22.65 6.51 11.41
CA ASP A 26 -21.64 5.55 10.99
C ASP A 26 -20.64 6.36 10.13
N GLU A 27 -19.82 7.20 10.78
CA GLU A 27 -18.61 7.71 10.17
C GLU A 27 -17.83 6.47 9.75
N PRO A 28 -17.56 6.29 8.44
CA PRO A 28 -16.96 5.06 7.98
C PRO A 28 -15.60 4.88 8.65
N ASP A 29 -15.42 3.77 9.35
CA ASP A 29 -14.12 3.39 9.86
C ASP A 29 -13.18 3.08 8.68
N CYS A 30 -12.03 3.76 8.63
CA CYS A 30 -10.95 3.43 7.72
C CYS A 30 -10.13 2.26 8.27
N VAL A 31 -9.61 1.42 7.37
CA VAL A 31 -8.64 0.38 7.74
C VAL A 31 -7.24 0.91 7.46
N TYR A 32 -6.40 0.90 8.49
CA TYR A 32 -5.00 1.29 8.39
C TYR A 32 -4.12 0.07 8.61
N THR A 33 -3.15 -0.11 7.72
CA THR A 33 -2.19 -1.22 7.77
C THR A 33 -0.78 -0.65 7.97
N PHE A 34 -0.09 -1.12 9.00
CA PHE A 34 1.28 -0.79 9.35
C PHE A 34 2.19 -1.94 8.97
N TYR A 35 3.23 -1.65 8.21
CA TYR A 35 4.33 -2.55 7.89
C TYR A 35 5.57 -2.06 8.60
N LEU A 36 6.06 -2.84 9.56
CA LEU A 36 7.14 -2.43 10.42
C LEU A 36 8.33 -3.37 10.28
N ARG A 37 9.47 -2.82 9.87
CA ARG A 37 10.72 -3.58 9.78
C ARG A 37 11.64 -3.23 10.94
N THR A 38 11.88 -4.20 11.82
CA THR A 38 12.95 -4.10 12.82
C THR A 38 14.29 -4.28 12.14
N GLY A 39 15.28 -3.46 12.49
CA GLY A 39 16.61 -3.55 11.91
C GLY A 39 17.33 -4.86 12.23
N SER A 40 18.40 -5.13 11.48
CA SER A 40 19.16 -6.39 11.57
C SER A 40 20.39 -6.32 12.47
N ILE A 41 20.65 -5.16 13.08
CA ILE A 41 21.81 -4.98 13.99
C ILE A 41 21.63 -5.79 15.28
N TRP A 42 22.75 -6.08 15.95
CA TRP A 42 22.73 -6.79 17.23
C TRP A 42 21.87 -6.04 18.25
N LYS A 43 20.96 -6.76 18.94
CA LYS A 43 19.98 -6.20 19.89
C LYS A 43 19.05 -5.12 19.31
N ALA A 44 18.67 -5.24 18.04
CA ALA A 44 17.70 -4.34 17.43
C ALA A 44 16.24 -4.57 17.87
N GLY A 45 15.90 -5.78 18.32
CA GLY A 45 14.53 -6.15 18.71
C GLY A 45 14.15 -5.71 20.12
N THR A 46 12.85 -5.70 20.42
CA THR A 46 12.32 -5.22 21.70
C THR A 46 11.16 -6.05 22.23
N GLU A 47 11.05 -6.07 23.55
CA GLU A 47 9.95 -6.70 24.30
C GLU A 47 8.99 -5.65 24.89
N SER A 48 9.15 -4.38 24.52
CA SER A 48 8.30 -3.28 24.98
C SER A 48 6.97 -3.21 24.26
N ILE A 49 5.97 -2.60 24.89
CA ILE A 49 4.72 -2.25 24.21
C ILE A 49 4.98 -1.04 23.31
N ILE A 50 4.72 -1.23 22.02
CA ILE A 50 4.88 -0.18 21.02
C ILE A 50 3.53 0.48 20.73
N SER A 51 3.46 1.78 21.00
CA SER A 51 2.38 2.68 20.57
C SER A 51 2.74 3.36 19.25
N ALA A 52 1.72 3.67 18.46
CA ALA A 52 1.85 4.47 17.24
C ALA A 52 0.87 5.65 17.26
N ARG A 53 1.27 6.75 16.66
CA ARG A 53 0.37 7.87 16.37
C ARG A 53 0.62 8.36 14.96
N ILE A 54 -0.43 8.36 14.14
CA ILE A 54 -0.37 8.88 12.78
C ILE A 54 -1.09 10.22 12.72
N TYR A 55 -0.57 11.12 11.89
CA TYR A 55 -1.06 12.47 11.74
C TYR A 55 -1.31 12.77 10.27
N ASP A 56 -2.36 13.54 10.01
CA ASP A 56 -2.55 14.16 8.71
C ASP A 56 -1.85 15.53 8.63
N LYS A 57 -1.89 16.15 7.44
CA LYS A 57 -1.24 17.44 7.18
C LYS A 57 -1.87 18.62 7.94
N TYR A 58 -3.08 18.45 8.47
CA TYR A 58 -3.81 19.47 9.23
C TYR A 58 -3.56 19.34 10.74
N GLY A 59 -2.92 18.25 11.18
CA GLY A 59 -2.59 17.98 12.57
C GLY A 59 -3.60 17.08 13.28
N ASP A 60 -4.64 16.60 12.59
CA ASP A 60 -5.53 15.57 13.10
C ASP A 60 -4.76 14.25 13.25
N TYR A 61 -5.12 13.45 14.25
CA TYR A 61 -4.34 12.27 14.58
C TYR A 61 -5.17 11.07 15.03
N ILE A 62 -4.62 9.88 14.76
CA ILE A 62 -5.10 8.60 15.31
C ILE A 62 -4.02 8.05 16.24
N GLY A 63 -4.40 7.75 17.48
CA GLY A 63 -3.52 7.18 18.49
C GLY A 63 -3.81 5.70 18.74
N ILE A 64 -2.79 4.86 18.57
CA ILE A 64 -2.81 3.42 18.82
C ILE A 64 -1.92 3.14 20.03
N ARG A 65 -2.50 2.66 21.13
CA ARG A 65 -1.76 2.45 22.39
C ARG A 65 -0.89 1.20 22.37
N ASN A 66 -1.29 0.17 21.65
CA ASN A 66 -0.55 -1.08 21.52
C ASN A 66 -0.81 -1.63 20.12
N LEU A 67 0.22 -1.63 19.26
CA LEU A 67 0.11 -2.09 17.87
C LEU A 67 -0.27 -3.57 17.77
N GLU A 68 0.36 -4.42 18.59
CA GLU A 68 0.08 -5.86 18.62
C GLU A 68 -1.38 -6.14 18.97
N ALA A 69 -1.87 -5.53 20.06
CA ALA A 69 -3.24 -5.73 20.52
C ALA A 69 -4.28 -5.08 19.59
N TRP A 70 -3.92 -4.00 18.90
CA TRP A 70 -4.83 -3.30 17.99
C TRP A 70 -5.08 -4.07 16.69
N GLY A 71 -4.09 -4.79 16.18
CA GLY A 71 -4.24 -5.44 14.88
C GLY A 71 -3.13 -6.38 14.44
N GLY A 72 -2.36 -7.00 15.33
CA GLY A 72 -1.27 -7.91 14.96
C GLY A 72 -1.74 -9.06 14.05
N LEU A 73 -1.10 -9.22 12.89
CA LEU A 73 -1.49 -10.20 11.86
C LEU A 73 -0.56 -11.42 11.73
N MET A 74 0.45 -11.55 12.60
CA MET A 74 1.47 -12.61 12.46
C MET A 74 1.05 -13.94 13.08
N GLY A 75 -0.12 -13.98 13.73
CA GLY A 75 -0.71 -15.19 14.32
C GLY A 75 -0.47 -15.32 15.84
N PRO A 76 -1.14 -16.29 16.48
CA PRO A 76 -1.09 -16.44 17.94
C PRO A 76 0.30 -16.90 18.41
N GLY A 77 0.82 -16.24 19.45
CA GLY A 77 2.11 -16.57 20.07
C GLY A 77 3.33 -16.15 19.25
N TYR A 78 3.15 -15.36 18.19
CA TYR A 78 4.25 -14.76 17.45
C TYR A 78 4.93 -13.68 18.29
N ASN A 79 6.27 -13.68 18.33
CA ASN A 79 7.03 -12.62 19.00
C ASN A 79 7.27 -11.46 18.04
N TYR A 80 6.59 -10.33 18.30
CA TYR A 80 6.66 -9.13 17.49
C TYR A 80 7.92 -8.31 17.79
N PHE A 81 8.29 -7.44 16.86
CA PHE A 81 9.39 -6.49 17.00
C PHE A 81 10.78 -7.13 17.13
N GLU A 82 10.92 -8.37 16.66
CA GLU A 82 12.16 -9.12 16.72
C GLU A 82 13.17 -8.72 15.63
N ARG A 83 14.46 -8.91 15.92
CA ARG A 83 15.56 -8.47 15.03
C ARG A 83 15.38 -8.99 13.60
N GLY A 84 15.35 -8.07 12.64
CA GLY A 84 15.29 -8.36 11.22
C GLY A 84 13.90 -8.76 10.70
N ASN A 85 12.90 -8.88 11.56
CA ASN A 85 11.53 -9.26 11.20
C ASN A 85 10.77 -8.09 10.56
N LEU A 86 9.85 -8.46 9.67
CA LEU A 86 8.81 -7.58 9.14
C LEU A 86 7.50 -7.99 9.82
N ASP A 87 6.96 -7.07 10.59
CA ASP A 87 5.73 -7.26 11.35
C ASP A 87 4.61 -6.42 10.76
N ILE A 88 3.42 -7.01 10.66
CA ILE A 88 2.28 -6.39 10.00
C ILE A 88 1.13 -6.25 11.00
N PHE A 89 0.57 -5.05 11.07
CA PHE A 89 -0.58 -4.73 11.91
C PHE A 89 -1.67 -4.11 11.05
N SER A 90 -2.93 -4.51 11.19
CA SER A 90 -4.05 -3.91 10.49
C SER A 90 -5.24 -3.77 11.40
N GLY A 91 -5.82 -2.57 11.45
CA GLY A 91 -6.93 -2.27 12.34
C GLY A 91 -7.81 -1.15 11.81
N ARG A 92 -9.03 -1.07 12.36
CA ARG A 92 -9.98 0.01 12.07
C ARG A 92 -9.75 1.20 12.98
N ALA A 93 -9.90 2.39 12.42
CA ALA A 93 -9.88 3.66 13.13
C ALA A 93 -10.68 4.72 12.35
N PRO A 94 -11.08 5.84 13.00
CA PRO A 94 -11.70 6.95 12.28
C PRO A 94 -10.86 7.39 11.08
N CYS A 95 -11.49 7.71 9.96
CA CYS A 95 -10.78 8.20 8.78
C CYS A 95 -10.17 9.58 9.05
N LEU A 96 -8.88 9.73 8.74
CA LEU A 96 -8.24 11.05 8.63
C LEU A 96 -8.78 11.79 7.40
N SER A 97 -9.03 13.10 7.54
CA SER A 97 -9.51 13.98 6.47
C SER A 97 -8.49 14.16 5.33
N SER A 98 -7.22 13.88 5.61
CA SER A 98 -6.13 13.87 4.64
C SER A 98 -5.25 12.65 4.89
N PRO A 99 -4.51 12.18 3.86
CA PRO A 99 -3.60 11.06 4.06
C PRO A 99 -2.53 11.34 5.12
N VAL A 100 -2.03 10.25 5.71
CA VAL A 100 -0.99 10.27 6.74
C VAL A 100 0.25 10.98 6.20
N CYS A 101 0.71 12.01 6.91
CA CYS A 101 1.89 12.78 6.55
C CYS A 101 3.02 12.65 7.59
N SER A 102 2.71 12.23 8.80
CA SER A 102 3.68 12.05 9.88
C SER A 102 3.26 10.89 10.77
N LEU A 103 4.25 10.24 11.37
CA LEU A 103 4.06 9.11 12.26
C LEU A 103 5.04 9.22 13.43
N ASN A 104 4.54 8.91 14.62
CA ASN A 104 5.32 8.78 15.84
C ASN A 104 5.19 7.35 16.37
N LEU A 105 6.32 6.70 16.61
CA LEU A 105 6.37 5.44 17.37
C LEU A 105 6.89 5.76 18.77
N THR A 106 6.23 5.19 19.78
CA THR A 106 6.63 5.33 21.17
C THR A 106 6.78 3.93 21.77
N SER A 107 7.95 3.66 22.34
CA SER A 107 8.15 2.51 23.22
C SER A 107 7.81 2.92 24.64
N ASP A 108 7.10 2.06 25.38
CA ASP A 108 6.83 2.27 26.80
C ASP A 108 8.01 1.90 27.71
N GLY A 109 9.09 1.34 27.15
CA GLY A 109 10.29 0.98 27.88
C GLY A 109 10.16 -0.27 28.76
N SER A 110 9.08 -1.04 28.63
CA SER A 110 8.89 -2.28 29.39
C SER A 110 9.72 -3.44 28.84
N GLY A 111 9.93 -4.48 29.67
CA GLY A 111 10.68 -5.67 29.30
C GLY A 111 12.20 -5.59 29.50
N ASP A 112 12.85 -6.76 29.51
CA ASP A 112 14.30 -6.89 29.75
C ASP A 112 15.15 -6.30 28.61
N HIS A 113 14.57 -6.22 27.40
CA HIS A 113 15.20 -5.70 26.19
C HIS A 113 14.34 -4.59 25.59
N HIS A 114 14.32 -3.41 26.22
CA HIS A 114 13.46 -2.29 25.80
C HIS A 114 14.07 -1.39 24.70
N GLY A 115 15.36 -1.59 24.39
CA GLY A 115 16.05 -0.87 23.33
C GLY A 115 15.60 -1.38 21.97
N TRP A 116 15.17 -0.48 21.09
CA TRP A 116 14.61 -0.86 19.80
C TRP A 116 15.22 -0.06 18.65
N TYR A 117 15.59 -0.75 17.57
CA TYR A 117 16.05 -0.11 16.35
C TYR A 117 15.12 -0.48 15.19
N VAL A 118 14.32 0.50 14.78
CA VAL A 118 13.43 0.41 13.62
C VAL A 118 14.22 0.76 12.37
N ASN A 119 14.14 -0.09 11.35
CA ASN A 119 14.68 0.23 10.02
C ASN A 119 13.71 1.16 9.28
N TYR A 120 12.46 0.73 9.11
CA TYR A 120 11.41 1.56 8.55
C TYR A 120 10.04 1.17 9.06
N VAL A 121 9.10 2.09 8.90
CA VAL A 121 7.67 1.88 9.08
C VAL A 121 6.94 2.49 7.90
N GLU A 122 6.05 1.72 7.29
CA GLU A 122 5.14 2.20 6.25
C GLU A 122 3.70 2.06 6.75
N VAL A 123 2.89 3.08 6.48
CA VAL A 123 1.45 3.05 6.76
C VAL A 123 0.68 3.25 5.47
N THR A 124 -0.31 2.38 5.27
CA THR A 124 -1.22 2.46 4.15
C THR A 124 -2.65 2.49 4.64
N ASP A 125 -3.47 3.35 4.07
CA ASP A 125 -4.92 3.26 4.14
C ASP A 125 -5.37 2.18 3.12
N ASP A 126 -5.93 1.10 3.63
CA ASP A 126 -6.35 -0.06 2.83
C ASP A 126 -7.34 0.34 1.74
N GLU A 127 -8.17 1.36 1.99
CA GLU A 127 -9.13 1.86 1.02
C GLU A 127 -8.45 2.41 -0.23
N SER A 128 -7.39 3.22 -0.08
CA SER A 128 -6.73 3.83 -1.24
C SER A 128 -6.01 2.79 -2.09
N LEU A 129 -5.31 1.85 -1.45
CA LEU A 129 -4.52 0.82 -2.13
C LEU A 129 -5.40 -0.28 -2.74
N LYS A 130 -6.46 -0.74 -2.04
CA LYS A 130 -7.42 -1.71 -2.60
C LYS A 130 -8.26 -1.10 -3.71
N LYS A 131 -8.63 0.18 -3.61
CA LYS A 131 -9.31 0.91 -4.69
C LYS A 131 -8.39 1.05 -5.91
N LEU A 132 -7.11 1.36 -5.68
CA LEU A 132 -6.11 1.39 -6.74
C LEU A 132 -5.96 0.01 -7.40
N PHE A 133 -5.76 -1.05 -6.61
CA PHE A 133 -5.67 -2.42 -7.09
C PHE A 133 -6.90 -2.82 -7.91
N THR A 134 -8.10 -2.58 -7.39
CA THR A 134 -9.37 -2.89 -8.08
C THR A 134 -9.45 -2.16 -9.42
N SER A 135 -9.02 -0.89 -9.47
CA SER A 135 -9.03 -0.09 -10.70
C SER A 135 -8.05 -0.59 -11.75
N VAL A 136 -6.90 -1.16 -11.38
CA VAL A 136 -5.90 -1.67 -12.33
C VAL A 136 -5.94 -3.19 -12.47
N LYS A 137 -6.88 -3.87 -11.81
CA LYS A 137 -7.00 -5.33 -11.75
C LYS A 137 -7.14 -5.97 -13.13
N SER A 138 -7.82 -5.30 -14.08
CA SER A 138 -7.97 -5.79 -15.46
C SER A 138 -6.69 -5.68 -16.29
N GLU A 139 -5.77 -4.77 -15.92
CA GLU A 139 -4.48 -4.57 -16.58
C GLU A 139 -3.39 -5.47 -15.99
N LEU A 140 -3.52 -5.81 -14.70
CA LEU A 140 -2.74 -6.87 -14.07
C LEU A 140 -3.07 -8.17 -14.78
N SER A 141 -2.07 -8.79 -15.41
CA SER A 141 -2.20 -10.04 -16.16
C SER A 141 -2.39 -11.26 -15.25
N LEU A 142 -3.36 -11.20 -14.34
CA LEU A 142 -3.72 -12.28 -13.44
C LEU A 142 -4.45 -13.39 -14.23
N ASP A 143 -4.06 -14.64 -14.02
CA ASP A 143 -4.71 -15.78 -14.66
C ASP A 143 -6.16 -15.89 -14.14
N PRO A 144 -7.19 -15.79 -15.02
CA PRO A 144 -8.58 -15.90 -14.60
C PRO A 144 -8.89 -17.24 -13.92
N LYS A 145 -8.11 -18.30 -14.18
CA LYS A 145 -8.27 -19.62 -13.56
C LYS A 145 -7.61 -19.74 -12.18
N LYS A 146 -6.70 -18.83 -11.81
CA LYS A 146 -5.95 -18.85 -10.54
C LYS A 146 -6.02 -17.55 -9.75
N MET A 147 -6.98 -16.69 -10.08
CA MET A 147 -7.09 -15.32 -9.56
C MET A 147 -6.94 -15.20 -8.04
N LYS A 148 -7.60 -16.06 -7.25
CA LYS A 148 -7.50 -16.02 -5.77
C LYS A 148 -6.09 -16.35 -5.26
N GLN A 149 -5.39 -17.29 -5.91
CA GLN A 149 -4.05 -17.70 -5.52
C GLN A 149 -3.01 -16.64 -5.92
N ASP A 150 -3.15 -16.06 -7.11
CA ASP A 150 -2.19 -15.08 -7.62
C ASP A 150 -2.39 -13.71 -6.95
N GLU A 151 -3.63 -13.33 -6.62
CA GLU A 151 -3.92 -12.18 -5.76
C GLU A 151 -3.29 -12.36 -4.37
N ALA A 152 -3.42 -13.53 -3.75
CA ALA A 152 -2.78 -13.81 -2.48
C ALA A 152 -1.25 -13.81 -2.54
N LYS A 153 -0.64 -14.17 -3.68
CA LYS A 153 0.82 -14.06 -3.88
C LYS A 153 1.25 -12.62 -4.10
N PHE A 154 0.45 -11.85 -4.84
CA PHE A 154 0.70 -10.42 -5.10
C PHE A 154 0.79 -9.64 -3.79
N TRP A 155 -0.21 -9.81 -2.90
CA TRP A 155 -0.25 -9.15 -1.59
C TRP A 155 0.83 -9.61 -0.59
N LYS A 156 1.59 -10.68 -0.90
CA LYS A 156 2.72 -11.16 -0.08
C LYS A 156 4.06 -10.54 -0.45
N GLN A 157 4.10 -9.73 -1.52
CA GLN A 157 5.29 -9.00 -1.90
C GLN A 157 5.54 -7.82 -0.97
N ASP A 158 6.69 -7.16 -1.12
CA ASP A 158 6.99 -5.95 -0.37
C ASP A 158 5.96 -4.84 -0.67
N PRO A 159 5.39 -4.17 0.34
CA PRO A 159 4.39 -3.12 0.16
C PRO A 159 4.82 -1.99 -0.77
N ALA A 160 6.09 -1.59 -0.75
CA ALA A 160 6.59 -0.53 -1.62
C ALA A 160 6.64 -0.99 -3.08
N VAL A 161 6.93 -2.28 -3.32
CA VAL A 161 6.90 -2.90 -4.65
C VAL A 161 5.47 -2.95 -5.17
N ILE A 162 4.54 -3.44 -4.34
CA ILE A 162 3.12 -3.49 -4.66
C ILE A 162 2.63 -2.09 -5.03
N LYS A 163 2.90 -1.08 -4.18
CA LYS A 163 2.46 0.29 -4.42
C LYS A 163 3.06 0.87 -5.70
N ALA A 164 4.37 0.71 -5.93
CA ALA A 164 5.02 1.19 -7.15
C ALA A 164 4.45 0.53 -8.41
N GLU A 165 4.23 -0.78 -8.37
CA GLU A 165 3.66 -1.56 -9.47
C GLU A 165 2.25 -1.07 -9.85
N LEU A 166 1.39 -0.87 -8.86
CA LEU A 166 0.03 -0.38 -9.06
C LEU A 166 0.01 1.06 -9.58
N LEU A 167 0.89 1.92 -9.08
CA LEU A 167 1.03 3.31 -9.51
C LEU A 167 1.52 3.42 -10.96
N ILE A 168 2.46 2.57 -11.38
CA ILE A 168 2.91 2.51 -12.77
C ILE A 168 1.78 2.06 -13.68
N GLN A 169 1.04 1.00 -13.32
CA GLN A 169 -0.10 0.55 -14.12
C GLN A 169 -1.16 1.65 -14.28
N LYS A 170 -1.43 2.41 -13.22
CA LYS A 170 -2.36 3.56 -13.28
C LYS A 170 -1.88 4.70 -14.18
N GLN A 171 -0.57 4.89 -14.31
CA GLN A 171 0.00 5.82 -15.28
C GLN A 171 -0.12 5.31 -16.70
N LEU A 172 0.08 4.00 -16.93
CA LEU A 172 -0.09 3.38 -18.24
C LEU A 172 -1.53 3.49 -18.75
N THR A 173 -2.52 3.61 -17.85
CA THR A 173 -3.93 3.86 -18.24
C THR A 173 -4.27 5.35 -18.36
N CYS A 174 -3.32 6.26 -18.20
CA CYS A 174 -3.54 7.72 -18.25
C CYS A 174 -4.58 8.23 -17.23
N GLU A 175 -4.72 7.57 -16.08
CA GLU A 175 -5.69 7.92 -15.03
C GLU A 175 -5.02 8.36 -13.72
N SER A 176 -3.75 8.77 -13.78
CA SER A 176 -2.98 9.17 -12.59
C SER A 176 -3.48 10.46 -11.92
N SER A 177 -4.30 11.27 -12.61
CA SER A 177 -4.98 12.45 -12.05
C SER A 177 -6.11 12.11 -11.07
N VAL A 178 -6.60 10.86 -11.07
CA VAL A 178 -7.69 10.37 -10.21
C VAL A 178 -7.15 9.72 -8.92
N LEU A 179 -5.82 9.72 -8.73
CA LEU A 179 -5.19 9.20 -7.53
C LEU A 179 -5.51 10.05 -6.29
N SER A 180 -5.58 9.38 -5.14
CA SER A 180 -5.65 10.07 -3.85
C SER A 180 -4.41 10.94 -3.62
N PRO A 181 -4.48 12.01 -2.81
CA PRO A 181 -3.35 12.91 -2.59
C PRO A 181 -2.07 12.22 -2.07
N SER A 182 -2.19 11.15 -1.27
CA SER A 182 -1.06 10.33 -0.80
C SER A 182 -0.40 9.59 -1.94
N LEU A 183 -1.20 8.84 -2.71
CA LEU A 183 -0.73 8.07 -3.85
C LEU A 183 -0.13 8.99 -4.92
N GLN A 184 -0.61 10.23 -5.06
CA GLN A 184 -0.04 11.18 -6.00
C GLN A 184 1.38 11.65 -5.59
N SER A 185 1.67 11.77 -4.30
CA SER A 185 3.03 12.07 -3.81
C SER A 185 3.98 10.90 -4.10
N ASP A 186 3.56 9.69 -3.77
CA ASP A 186 4.31 8.46 -4.05
C ASP A 186 4.52 8.28 -5.56
N PHE A 187 3.48 8.57 -6.35
CA PHE A 187 3.53 8.53 -7.81
C PHE A 187 4.57 9.49 -8.40
N ARG A 188 4.61 10.75 -7.91
CA ARG A 188 5.66 11.70 -8.33
C ARG A 188 7.05 11.17 -8.03
N ARG A 189 7.23 10.55 -6.85
CA ARG A 189 8.51 9.95 -6.48
C ARG A 189 8.90 8.82 -7.42
N VAL A 190 7.98 7.91 -7.76
CA VAL A 190 8.19 6.85 -8.76
C VAL A 190 8.59 7.44 -10.11
N LEU A 191 7.92 8.50 -10.57
CA LEU A 191 8.24 9.18 -11.83
C LEU A 191 9.62 9.85 -11.82
N VAL A 192 10.09 10.35 -10.67
CA VAL A 192 11.45 10.92 -10.54
C VAL A 192 12.52 9.83 -10.69
N PHE A 193 12.25 8.61 -10.22
CA PHE A 193 13.19 7.49 -10.30
C PHE A 193 13.12 6.72 -11.63
N ALA A 194 11.97 6.73 -12.32
CA ALA A 194 11.76 5.98 -13.55
C ALA A 194 12.80 6.25 -14.67
N PRO A 195 13.25 7.50 -14.94
CA PRO A 195 14.26 7.75 -15.97
C PRO A 195 15.60 7.06 -15.69
N ARG A 196 16.06 7.10 -14.43
CA ARG A 196 17.33 6.44 -14.02
C ARG A 196 17.24 4.93 -14.18
N LEU A 197 16.11 4.35 -13.81
CA LEU A 197 15.91 2.92 -14.01
C LEU A 197 15.86 2.56 -15.50
N LEU A 198 15.11 3.31 -16.31
CA LEU A 198 15.03 3.07 -17.75
C LEU A 198 16.41 3.15 -18.40
N GLU A 199 17.26 4.07 -17.92
CA GLU A 199 18.66 4.18 -18.33
C GLU A 199 19.45 2.91 -17.99
N ASP A 200 19.37 2.41 -16.76
CA ASP A 200 20.10 1.21 -16.34
C ASP A 200 19.58 -0.07 -17.00
N LEU A 201 18.26 -0.17 -17.21
CA LEU A 201 17.63 -1.22 -18.02
C LEU A 201 18.12 -1.15 -19.47
N MET A 202 18.26 0.04 -20.04
CA MET A 202 18.76 0.23 -21.41
C MET A 202 20.25 -0.15 -21.51
N LYS A 203 21.06 0.17 -20.50
CA LYS A 203 22.46 -0.29 -20.43
C LYS A 203 22.56 -1.81 -20.43
N MET A 204 21.66 -2.49 -19.70
CA MET A 204 21.59 -3.96 -19.72
C MET A 204 21.10 -4.50 -21.07
N ALA A 205 20.15 -3.83 -21.72
CA ALA A 205 19.62 -4.23 -23.02
C ALA A 205 20.65 -4.12 -24.17
N VAL A 206 21.68 -3.27 -24.02
CA VAL A 206 22.68 -2.95 -25.05
C VAL A 206 24.03 -3.64 -24.79
N ILE A 207 24.14 -4.53 -23.80
CA ILE A 207 25.38 -5.28 -23.51
C ILE A 207 25.80 -6.10 -24.75
N PRO A 208 27.06 -5.96 -25.23
CA PRO A 208 27.54 -6.66 -26.41
C PRO A 208 27.52 -8.19 -26.24
N HIS A 209 27.11 -8.88 -27.30
CA HIS A 209 26.88 -10.32 -27.32
C HIS A 209 28.18 -11.11 -27.48
N ASN A 210 28.27 -12.28 -26.84
CA ASN A 210 29.30 -13.27 -27.18
C ASN A 210 28.87 -14.07 -28.43
N GLU A 211 29.83 -14.67 -29.14
CA GLU A 211 29.59 -15.41 -30.39
C GLU A 211 28.72 -16.68 -30.22
N GLN A 212 28.32 -17.03 -28.99
CA GLN A 212 27.63 -18.27 -28.65
C GLN A 212 26.09 -18.18 -28.69
N GLY A 213 25.52 -17.07 -29.19
CA GLY A 213 24.15 -17.08 -29.74
C GLY A 213 22.99 -17.31 -28.76
N HIS A 214 23.19 -17.24 -27.45
CA HIS A 214 22.13 -17.31 -26.44
C HIS A 214 22.41 -16.25 -25.36
N GLY A 215 21.55 -15.30 -24.99
CA GLY A 215 20.23 -14.87 -25.43
C GLY A 215 19.75 -13.79 -24.45
N TRP A 216 19.65 -12.53 -24.87
CA TRP A 216 19.01 -11.43 -24.12
C TRP A 216 18.06 -10.58 -24.98
N LEU A 217 17.78 -11.00 -26.22
CA LEU A 217 16.93 -10.24 -27.14
C LEU A 217 15.52 -10.02 -26.57
N SER A 218 14.93 -11.04 -25.94
CA SER A 218 13.62 -10.88 -25.31
C SER A 218 13.64 -9.88 -24.15
N PRO A 219 14.55 -9.99 -23.14
CA PRO A 219 14.70 -8.95 -22.12
C PRO A 219 14.93 -7.53 -22.69
N ALA A 220 15.82 -7.38 -23.68
CA ALA A 220 16.12 -6.09 -24.30
C ALA A 220 14.91 -5.48 -25.03
N LEU A 221 14.20 -6.28 -25.82
CA LEU A 221 12.96 -5.87 -26.50
C LEU A 221 11.89 -5.46 -25.49
N ARG A 222 11.77 -6.19 -24.37
CA ARG A 222 10.82 -5.88 -23.30
C ARG A 222 11.12 -4.57 -22.58
N VAL A 223 12.41 -4.27 -22.35
CA VAL A 223 12.83 -2.96 -21.81
C VAL A 223 12.43 -1.84 -22.76
N ILE A 224 12.62 -2.01 -24.06
CA ILE A 224 12.22 -1.03 -25.07
C ILE A 224 10.71 -0.86 -25.09
N GLU A 225 9.94 -1.95 -25.12
CA GLU A 225 8.47 -1.90 -25.10
C GLU A 225 7.94 -1.23 -23.83
N LEU A 226 8.49 -1.55 -22.66
CA LEU A 226 8.13 -0.91 -21.40
C LEU A 226 8.45 0.59 -21.42
N SER A 227 9.62 0.97 -21.95
CA SER A 227 10.02 2.37 -22.06
C SER A 227 9.03 3.15 -22.93
N GLN A 228 8.58 2.57 -24.04
CA GLN A 228 7.57 3.15 -24.91
C GLN A 228 6.22 3.27 -24.20
N CYS A 229 5.72 2.22 -23.56
CA CYS A 229 4.45 2.26 -22.84
C CYS A 229 4.47 3.30 -21.71
N THR A 230 5.58 3.40 -20.99
CA THR A 230 5.77 4.36 -19.88
C THR A 230 5.80 5.79 -20.39
N LEU A 231 6.56 6.06 -21.46
CA LEU A 231 6.66 7.41 -22.04
C LEU A 231 5.39 7.84 -22.77
N GLN A 232 4.67 6.89 -23.37
CA GLN A 232 3.45 7.16 -24.14
C GLN A 232 2.18 7.08 -23.30
N ALA A 233 2.26 6.62 -22.04
CA ALA A 233 1.11 6.35 -21.17
C ALA A 233 0.05 5.48 -21.88
N VAL A 234 0.51 4.38 -22.52
CA VAL A 234 -0.34 3.44 -23.24
C VAL A 234 -0.46 2.15 -22.42
N PRO A 235 -1.67 1.62 -22.22
CA PRO A 235 -1.87 0.41 -21.42
C PRO A 235 -1.26 -0.80 -22.11
N LEU A 236 -0.73 -1.74 -21.33
CA LEU A 236 -0.08 -2.94 -21.85
C LEU A 236 -1.07 -3.82 -22.62
N SER A 237 -2.34 -3.82 -22.21
CA SER A 237 -3.43 -4.52 -22.90
C SER A 237 -3.65 -4.05 -24.34
N ALA A 238 -3.40 -2.77 -24.65
CA ALA A 238 -3.53 -2.22 -25.99
C ALA A 238 -2.50 -2.78 -26.98
N ARG A 239 -1.42 -3.41 -26.49
CA ARG A 239 -0.39 -4.06 -27.32
C ARG A 239 -0.55 -5.57 -27.45
N LYS A 240 -1.64 -6.14 -26.93
CA LYS A 240 -1.93 -7.58 -27.02
C LYS A 240 -2.29 -7.96 -28.46
N SER A 241 -1.30 -8.32 -29.28
CA SER A 241 -1.54 -8.92 -30.58
C SER A 241 -2.20 -10.30 -30.40
N THR A 242 -3.15 -10.62 -31.27
CA THR A 242 -4.00 -11.82 -31.32
C THR A 242 -3.26 -13.13 -31.65
N SER A 243 -2.04 -13.31 -31.14
CA SER A 243 -1.29 -14.57 -31.24
C SER A 243 -1.03 -15.16 -29.86
N GLU A 244 -0.94 -16.48 -29.82
CA GLU A 244 -0.88 -17.39 -28.67
C GLU A 244 0.40 -17.26 -27.81
N ASP A 245 0.97 -16.05 -27.70
CA ASP A 245 2.20 -15.69 -26.99
C ASP A 245 1.91 -14.74 -25.82
N THR A 246 0.98 -15.13 -24.94
CA THR A 246 0.65 -14.34 -23.73
C THR A 246 1.64 -14.58 -22.58
N ALA A 247 2.36 -15.70 -22.57
CA ALA A 247 3.39 -16.03 -21.59
C ALA A 247 4.64 -15.10 -21.59
N PRO A 248 5.20 -14.67 -22.73
CA PRO A 248 6.45 -13.90 -22.76
C PRO A 248 6.30 -12.41 -22.39
N LEU A 249 5.09 -11.84 -22.31
CA LEU A 249 4.84 -10.47 -21.80
C LEU A 249 4.91 -10.42 -20.26
N ILE A 250 4.37 -11.45 -19.62
CA ILE A 250 4.38 -11.64 -18.15
C ILE A 250 5.81 -11.83 -17.63
N ALA A 251 6.67 -12.51 -18.40
CA ALA A 251 8.08 -12.69 -18.06
C ALA A 251 8.91 -11.39 -18.08
N GLY A 252 8.60 -10.46 -19.01
CA GLY A 252 9.25 -9.14 -19.06
C GLY A 252 8.86 -8.25 -17.89
N TYR A 253 7.60 -8.31 -17.48
CA TYR A 253 7.09 -7.63 -16.29
C TYR A 253 7.66 -8.22 -14.99
N ALA A 254 7.82 -9.55 -14.90
CA ALA A 254 8.48 -10.23 -13.79
C ALA A 254 9.97 -9.87 -13.67
N LEU A 255 10.67 -9.72 -14.80
CA LEU A 255 12.07 -9.27 -14.83
C LEU A 255 12.22 -7.81 -14.40
N VAL A 256 11.26 -6.96 -14.79
CA VAL A 256 11.23 -5.55 -14.41
C VAL A 256 10.89 -5.41 -12.93
N THR A 257 9.87 -6.10 -12.41
CA THR A 257 9.57 -6.14 -10.97
C THR A 257 10.75 -6.70 -10.15
N GLN A 258 11.48 -7.71 -10.65
CA GLN A 258 12.72 -8.17 -10.03
C GLN A 258 13.88 -7.15 -10.11
N ALA A 259 13.99 -6.38 -11.20
CA ALA A 259 14.98 -5.32 -11.32
C ALA A 259 14.65 -4.13 -10.40
N TRP A 260 13.37 -3.77 -10.27
CA TRP A 260 12.86 -2.79 -9.31
C TRP A 260 13.08 -3.25 -7.85
N GLN A 261 12.85 -4.52 -7.54
CA GLN A 261 13.13 -5.12 -6.22
C GLN A 261 14.60 -4.98 -5.81
N LYS A 262 15.52 -5.03 -6.76
CA LYS A 262 16.97 -4.87 -6.48
C LYS A 262 17.42 -3.43 -6.31
N LEU A 263 16.73 -2.44 -6.91
CA LEU A 263 17.16 -1.04 -6.93
C LEU A 263 16.46 -0.14 -5.90
N LEU A 264 15.31 -0.54 -5.38
CA LEU A 264 14.64 0.18 -4.29
C LEU A 264 15.14 -0.24 -2.89
N PHE A 265 15.82 -1.39 -2.79
CA PHE A 265 16.21 -2.00 -1.52
C PHE A 265 17.73 -2.27 -1.37
N HIS A 266 18.55 -1.73 -2.27
CA HIS A 266 20.01 -1.59 -2.15
C HIS A 266 20.40 -0.18 -2.58
#